data_AF-A0A9Q4YFQ0-F1
#
_entry.id   AF-A0A9Q4YFQ0-F1
#
_cell.length_a   1.000
_cell.length_b   1.000
_cell.length_c   1.000
_cell.angle_alpha   90.00
_cell.angle_beta   90.00
_cell.angle_gamma   90.00
#
_symmetry.space_group_name_H-M   'P 1'
#
loop_
_entity.id
_entity.type
_entity.pdbx_description
1 polymer ?
#
loop_
_entity_poly.entity_id
_entity_poly.type
_entity_poly.pdbx_seq_one_letter_code
_entity_poly.pdbx_strand_id
1 'polypeptide(L)'
;VTDSEAFPGLIRQTHRKIRSAAADGAYDTRLCHDEQRRKKISALIPPRKGAGYWPGEYADRNRAVANQRMTGSNARWKWTTDYNRRSIAETAMYRVKQLFGG
;
A
#
# COMPACT_ATOMS: atom_id res chain seq x y z
N VAL A 1 3.09 -18.40 3.54
CA VAL A 1 3.09 -17.23 2.64
C VAL A 1 2.12 -16.22 3.18
N THR A 2 2.62 -15.06 3.58
CA THR A 2 1.83 -13.88 3.92
C THR A 2 1.45 -13.13 2.65
N ASP A 3 0.43 -12.27 2.71
CA ASP A 3 -0.02 -11.54 1.52
C ASP A 3 1.08 -10.63 0.93
N SER A 4 1.88 -10.00 1.79
CA SER A 4 3.02 -9.18 1.37
C SER A 4 4.13 -9.97 0.66
N GLU A 5 4.26 -11.28 0.92
CA GLU A 5 5.17 -12.17 0.20
C GLU A 5 4.61 -12.61 -1.16
N ALA A 6 3.28 -12.70 -1.30
CA ALA A 6 2.62 -13.03 -2.56
C ALA A 6 2.53 -11.82 -3.52
N PHE A 7 2.54 -10.60 -2.96
CA PHE A 7 2.38 -9.34 -3.69
C PHE A 7 3.29 -9.19 -4.93
N PRO A 8 4.61 -9.49 -4.89
CA PRO A 8 5.45 -9.45 -6.08
C PRO A 8 4.93 -10.31 -7.23
N GLY A 9 4.47 -11.53 -6.95
CA GLY A 9 3.91 -12.43 -7.96
C GLY A 9 2.68 -11.82 -8.63
N LEU A 10 1.75 -11.29 -7.82
CA LEU A 10 0.51 -10.64 -8.28
C LEU A 10 0.77 -9.40 -9.13
N ILE A 11 1.73 -8.57 -8.72
CA ILE A 11 2.11 -7.38 -9.48
C ILE A 11 2.77 -7.80 -10.79
N ARG A 12 3.70 -8.75 -10.77
CA ARG A 12 4.45 -9.19 -11.96
C ARG A 12 3.54 -9.79 -13.04
N GLN A 13 2.58 -10.63 -12.69
CA GLN A 13 1.64 -11.23 -13.64
C GLN A 13 0.69 -10.23 -14.31
N THR A 14 0.52 -9.03 -13.75
CA THR A 14 -0.38 -8.03 -14.32
C THR A 14 0.31 -7.28 -15.47
N HIS A 15 -0.11 -7.55 -16.70
CA HIS A 15 0.44 -6.94 -17.92
C HIS A 15 -0.10 -5.53 -18.20
N ARG A 16 -1.28 -5.19 -17.65
CA ARG A 16 -1.89 -3.87 -17.80
C ARG A 16 -1.14 -2.82 -16.99
N LYS A 17 -1.14 -1.58 -17.46
CA LYS A 17 -0.57 -0.44 -16.74
C LYS A 17 -1.40 -0.14 -15.48
N ILE A 18 -0.80 -0.33 -14.31
CA ILE A 18 -1.37 0.04 -13.01
C ILE A 18 -0.85 1.43 -12.65
N ARG A 19 -1.76 2.37 -12.35
CA ARG A 19 -1.36 3.73 -11.91
C ARG A 19 -0.90 3.75 -10.45
N SER A 20 -1.64 3.06 -9.59
CA SER A 20 -1.41 3.04 -8.14
C SER A 20 -1.88 1.72 -7.54
N ALA A 21 -1.23 1.28 -6.46
CA ALA A 21 -1.67 0.15 -5.66
C ALA A 21 -1.86 0.60 -4.22
N ALA A 22 -3.02 0.31 -3.64
CA ALA A 22 -3.37 0.64 -2.26
C ALA A 22 -3.44 -0.64 -1.42
N ALA A 23 -2.73 -0.67 -0.29
CA ALA A 23 -2.66 -1.82 0.59
C ALA A 23 -2.48 -1.39 2.06
N ASP A 24 -2.63 -2.30 3.02
CA ASP A 24 -2.45 -1.94 4.45
C ASP A 24 -0.97 -1.79 4.81
N GLY A 25 -0.72 -1.31 6.03
CA GLY A 25 0.62 -1.16 6.56
C GLY A 25 1.41 -2.47 6.70
N ALA A 26 0.81 -3.66 6.55
CA ALA A 26 1.58 -4.89 6.50
C ALA A 26 2.47 -4.96 5.25
N TYR A 27 2.05 -4.31 4.15
CA TYR A 27 2.81 -4.19 2.89
C TYR A 27 3.85 -3.07 2.92
N ASP A 28 4.04 -2.39 4.06
CA ASP A 28 5.11 -1.41 4.24
C ASP A 28 6.48 -2.10 4.39
N THR A 29 6.88 -2.84 3.36
CA THR A 29 8.11 -3.63 3.26
C THR A 29 8.89 -3.20 2.03
N ARG A 30 10.23 -3.29 2.08
CA ARG A 30 11.07 -2.92 0.93
C ARG A 30 10.70 -3.71 -0.32
N LEU A 31 10.49 -5.02 -0.19
CA LEU A 31 10.06 -5.91 -1.27
C LEU A 31 8.82 -5.38 -2.01
N CYS A 32 7.78 -4.97 -1.28
CA CYS A 32 6.57 -4.43 -1.90
C CYS A 32 6.81 -3.09 -2.60
N HIS A 33 7.60 -2.20 -1.98
CA HIS A 33 7.94 -0.89 -2.57
C HIS A 33 8.83 -1.03 -3.81
N ASP A 34 9.77 -1.98 -3.81
CA ASP A 34 10.70 -2.22 -4.92
C ASP A 34 9.96 -2.74 -6.16
N GLU A 35 9.01 -3.67 -6.00
CA GLU A 35 8.19 -4.16 -7.12
C GLU A 35 7.31 -3.07 -7.71
N GLN A 36 6.71 -2.24 -6.86
CA GLN A 36 5.91 -1.09 -7.33
C GLN A 36 6.78 -0.08 -8.06
N ARG A 37 7.95 0.26 -7.54
CA ARG A 37 8.93 1.12 -8.20
C ARG A 37 9.34 0.57 -9.56
N ARG A 38 9.69 -0.73 -9.62
CA ARG A 38 10.09 -1.42 -10.87
C ARG A 38 8.99 -1.33 -11.93
N LYS A 39 7.72 -1.46 -11.55
CA LYS A 39 6.57 -1.30 -12.45
C LYS A 39 6.08 0.14 -12.62
N LYS A 40 6.72 1.13 -11.99
CA LYS A 40 6.32 2.55 -11.97
C LYS A 40 4.89 2.74 -11.46
N ILE A 41 4.53 1.99 -10.42
CA ILE A 41 3.25 2.04 -9.73
C ILE A 41 3.40 2.94 -8.50
N SER A 42 2.46 3.87 -8.30
CA SER A 42 2.40 4.67 -7.07
C SER A 42 1.98 3.81 -5.87
N ALA A 43 2.83 3.76 -4.84
CA ALA A 43 2.56 2.99 -3.63
C ALA A 43 1.70 3.78 -2.62
N LEU A 44 0.41 3.46 -2.56
CA LEU A 44 -0.53 4.00 -1.59
C LEU A 44 -0.59 3.07 -0.36
N ILE A 45 0.54 2.97 0.33
CA ILE A 45 0.71 2.12 1.52
C ILE A 45 0.98 3.02 2.73
N PRO A 46 0.13 2.97 3.78
CA PRO A 46 0.33 3.79 4.95
C PRO A 46 1.54 3.27 5.74
N PRO A 47 2.46 4.13 6.19
CA PRO A 47 3.60 3.70 6.99
C PRO A 47 3.14 3.13 8.33
N ARG A 48 3.86 2.13 8.83
CA ARG A 48 3.61 1.55 10.17
C ARG A 48 3.84 2.60 11.26
N LYS A 49 3.18 2.44 12.42
CA LYS A 49 3.36 3.34 13.56
C LYS A 49 4.83 3.34 13.98
N GLY A 50 5.43 4.52 14.10
CA GLY A 50 6.84 4.67 14.49
C GLY A 50 7.83 4.38 13.35
N ALA A 51 7.37 4.36 12.10
CA ALA A 51 8.25 4.10 10.96
C ALA A 51 9.44 5.10 10.89
N GLY A 52 10.62 4.53 10.66
CA GLY A 52 11.84 5.26 10.31
C GLY A 52 11.87 5.68 8.85
N TYR A 53 12.70 6.68 8.55
CA TYR A 53 13.06 7.00 7.17
C TYR A 53 13.91 5.88 6.57
N TRP A 54 13.70 5.62 5.28
CA TRP A 54 14.54 4.76 4.45
C TRP A 54 15.48 5.62 3.60
N PRO A 55 16.43 5.01 2.84
CA PRO A 55 17.25 5.74 1.87
C PRO A 55 16.43 6.62 0.93
N GLY A 56 17.07 7.67 0.38
CA GLY A 56 16.41 8.72 -0.39
C GLY A 56 15.65 8.25 -1.63
N GLU A 57 16.01 7.08 -2.16
CA GLU A 57 15.25 6.42 -3.23
C GLU A 57 13.78 6.20 -2.85
N TYR A 58 13.44 5.95 -1.58
CA TYR A 58 12.06 5.75 -1.09
C TYR A 58 11.34 7.05 -0.74
N ALA A 59 11.55 8.11 -1.54
CA ALA A 59 11.05 9.46 -1.28
C ALA A 59 9.53 9.51 -1.01
N ASP A 60 8.72 8.78 -1.77
CA ASP A 60 7.25 8.79 -1.61
C ASP A 60 6.82 8.22 -0.25
N ARG A 61 7.40 7.08 0.14
CA ARG A 61 7.20 6.50 1.47
C ARG A 61 7.69 7.43 2.56
N ASN A 62 8.88 8.00 2.40
CA ASN A 62 9.47 8.92 3.38
C ASN A 62 8.61 10.18 3.56
N ARG A 63 7.98 10.69 2.50
CA ARG A 63 6.99 11.78 2.58
C ARG A 63 5.76 11.37 3.39
N ALA A 64 5.29 10.13 3.24
CA ALA A 64 4.20 9.60 4.07
C ALA A 64 4.62 9.48 5.55
N VAL A 65 5.84 9.03 5.82
CA VAL A 65 6.41 8.96 7.19
C VAL A 65 6.50 10.36 7.81
N ALA A 66 6.98 11.36 7.05
CA ALA A 66 7.04 12.74 7.53
C ALA A 66 5.63 13.27 7.88
N ASN A 67 4.64 13.03 7.02
CA ASN A 67 3.24 13.38 7.32
C ASN A 67 2.75 12.71 8.61
N GLN A 68 2.98 11.39 8.76
CA GLN A 68 2.59 10.66 9.96
C GLN A 68 3.23 11.26 11.22
N ARG A 69 4.52 11.60 11.18
CA ARG A 69 5.24 12.21 12.30
C ARG A 69 4.71 13.59 12.64
N MET A 70 4.41 14.41 11.63
CA MET A 70 3.88 15.77 11.84
C MET A 70 2.46 15.77 12.40
N THR A 71 1.60 14.84 11.98
CA THR A 71 0.18 14.81 12.40
C THR A 71 -0.13 13.78 13.47
N GLY A 72 0.85 12.99 13.93
CA GLY A 72 0.67 11.91 14.88
C GLY A 72 -0.17 10.71 14.37
N SER A 73 -0.60 10.74 13.12
CA SER A 73 -1.47 9.72 12.52
C SER A 73 -1.37 9.70 10.99
N ASN A 74 -1.85 8.62 10.37
CA ASN A 74 -1.94 8.53 8.91
C ASN A 74 -3.18 9.23 8.34
N ALA A 75 -4.04 9.85 9.16
CA ALA A 75 -5.32 10.39 8.71
C ALA A 75 -5.14 11.42 7.60
N ARG A 76 -4.32 12.46 7.83
CA ARG A 76 -4.07 13.51 6.83
C ARG A 76 -3.52 12.96 5.52
N TRP A 77 -2.59 12.01 5.59
CA TRP A 77 -2.05 11.36 4.41
C TRP A 77 -3.14 10.56 3.66
N LYS A 78 -4.02 9.84 4.36
CA LYS A 78 -5.15 9.12 3.73
C LYS A 78 -6.16 10.05 3.08
N TRP A 79 -6.42 11.22 3.68
CA TRP A 79 -7.34 12.23 3.14
C TRP A 79 -6.79 12.93 1.89
N THR A 80 -5.49 13.12 1.83
CA THR A 80 -4.81 13.83 0.72
C THR A 80 -4.34 12.90 -0.39
N THR A 81 -4.63 11.61 -0.28
CA THR A 81 -4.29 10.58 -1.28
C THR A 81 -5.54 9.80 -1.68
N ASP A 82 -5.47 9.07 -2.79
CA ASP A 82 -6.53 8.17 -3.23
C ASP A 82 -6.63 6.87 -2.39
N TYR A 83 -6.00 6.80 -1.21
CA TYR A 83 -5.96 5.60 -0.37
C TYR A 83 -7.36 5.10 0.00
N ASN A 84 -8.32 6.00 0.22
CA ASN A 84 -9.68 5.66 0.64
C ASN A 84 -10.42 4.80 -0.38
N ARG A 85 -10.00 4.76 -1.66
CA ARG A 85 -10.57 3.86 -2.68
C ARG A 85 -10.41 2.38 -2.36
N ARG A 86 -9.48 2.03 -1.46
CA ARG A 86 -9.26 0.65 -1.02
C ARG A 86 -10.50 0.01 -0.39
N SER A 87 -11.35 0.79 0.29
CA SER A 87 -12.56 0.30 0.96
C SER A 87 -13.56 -0.35 -0.03
N ILE A 88 -13.52 0.05 -1.30
CA ILE A 88 -14.34 -0.55 -2.37
C ILE A 88 -13.94 -2.02 -2.57
N ALA A 89 -12.64 -2.29 -2.68
CA ALA A 89 -12.12 -3.64 -2.82
C ALA A 89 -12.36 -4.48 -1.55
N GLU A 90 -12.16 -3.88 -0.36
CA GLU A 90 -12.44 -4.56 0.92
C GLU A 90 -13.91 -4.96 1.03
N THR A 91 -14.84 -4.06 0.67
CA THR A 91 -16.28 -4.33 0.69
C THR A 91 -16.67 -5.41 -0.31
N ALA A 92 -16.10 -5.37 -1.52
CA ALA A 92 -16.33 -6.42 -2.52
C ALA A 92 -15.84 -7.79 -2.02
N MET A 93 -14.63 -7.86 -1.45
CA MET A 93 -14.08 -9.09 -0.89
C MET A 93 -14.85 -9.58 0.34
N TYR A 94 -15.34 -8.68 1.19
CA TYR A 94 -16.21 -9.04 2.31
C TYR A 94 -17.47 -9.77 1.83
N ARG A 95 -18.14 -9.23 0.79
CA ARG A 95 -19.32 -9.89 0.19
C ARG A 95 -18.99 -11.26 -0.39
N VAL A 96 -17.86 -11.40 -1.10
CA VAL A 96 -17.40 -12.70 -1.60
C VAL A 96 -17.19 -13.70 -0.47
N LYS A 97 -16.55 -13.28 0.63
CA LYS A 97 -16.34 -14.15 1.81
C LYS A 97 -17.66 -14.58 2.45
N GLN A 98 -18.65 -13.70 2.54
CA GLN A 98 -19.97 -14.06 3.06
C GLN A 98 -20.70 -15.08 2.19
N LEU A 99 -20.47 -15.07 0.88
CA LEU A 99 -21.13 -15.99 -0.06
C LEU A 99 -20.47 -17.37 -0.13
N PHE A 100 -19.14 -17.44 0.02
CA PHE A 100 -18.36 -18.65 -0.30
C PHE A 100 -17.45 -19.15 0.82
N GLY A 101 -17.34 -18.45 1.95
CA GLY A 101 -16.33 -18.69 2.98
C GLY A 101 -16.88 -18.80 4.39
N GLY A 102 -18.10 -19.33 4.53
CA GLY A 102 -18.61 -19.79 5.83
C GLY A 102 -17.78 -20.95 6.38
#